data_AF-A0A7X3PNE9-F1
#
_entry.id   AF-A0A7X3PNE9-F1
#
_cell.length_a   1.000
_cell.length_b   1.000
_cell.length_c   1.000
_cell.angle_alpha   90.00
_cell.angle_beta   90.00
_cell.angle_gamma   90.00
#
_symmetry.space_group_name_H-M   'P 1'
#
loop_
_entity.id
_entity.type
_entity.pdbx_description
1 polymer ?
#
loop_
_entity_poly.entity_id
_entity_poly.type
_entity_poly.pdbx_seq_one_letter_code
_entity_poly.pdbx_strand_id
1 'polypeptide(L)'
;MREIYQWTEWFSELAGKIAEGGEEFLIDRAKQIDWEAAGKKPPLLRDENIDPFSFFYTLAQRRSSANRKLIYRSVENVFNVKHQYSEEQYDSNDAFVFPTPSFKILFQGDPQLLWNLFRSAVRGLDSVDSKHFDGVFNIHGVGKAKLTQTLFLINSSQFLPCDDKLKTFVDLPPDDEFNWKSYREW
;
A
#
# COMPACT_ATOMS: atom_id res chain seq x y z
N MET A 1 6.90 9.32 20.86
CA MET A 1 6.60 9.53 19.43
C MET A 1 5.11 9.88 19.36
N ARG A 2 4.68 10.92 18.62
CA ARG A 2 3.24 11.28 18.59
C ARG A 2 2.44 10.07 18.09
N GLU A 3 1.33 9.74 18.76
CA GLU A 3 0.40 8.63 18.44
C GLU A 3 -0.20 8.69 17.02
N ILE A 4 0.08 9.76 16.29
CA ILE A 4 -0.39 10.11 14.96
C ILE A 4 0.12 9.13 13.87
N TYR A 5 1.19 8.38 14.12
CA TYR A 5 1.82 7.50 13.12
C TYR A 5 1.72 6.00 13.39
N GLN A 6 1.00 5.50 14.41
CA GLN A 6 1.01 4.04 14.68
C GLN A 6 0.41 3.22 13.52
N TRP A 7 -0.35 3.87 12.62
CA TRP A 7 -0.79 3.27 11.38
C TRP A 7 0.36 2.76 10.51
N THR A 8 1.55 3.39 10.57
CA THR A 8 2.70 2.93 9.80
C THR A 8 3.24 1.60 10.31
N GLU A 9 3.26 1.39 11.64
CA GLU A 9 3.65 0.13 12.27
C GLU A 9 2.65 -0.98 11.91
N TRP A 10 1.35 -0.65 11.90
CA TRP A 10 0.29 -1.56 11.46
C TRP A 10 0.49 -2.06 10.03
N PHE A 11 0.69 -1.13 9.08
CA PHE A 11 0.89 -1.52 7.67
C PHE A 11 2.23 -2.24 7.46
N SER A 12 3.28 -1.84 8.16
CA SER A 12 4.59 -2.50 8.08
C SER A 12 4.55 -3.93 8.61
N GLU A 13 3.86 -4.17 9.74
CA GLU A 13 3.65 -5.53 10.26
C GLU A 13 2.85 -6.38 9.27
N LEU A 14 1.75 -5.84 8.74
CA LEU A 14 0.95 -6.51 7.72
C LEU A 14 1.79 -6.88 6.48
N ALA A 15 2.65 -5.96 6.04
CA ALA A 15 3.52 -6.18 4.89
C ALA A 15 4.54 -7.29 5.17
N GLY A 16 5.16 -7.31 6.35
CA GLY A 16 6.04 -8.39 6.79
C GLY A 16 5.36 -9.75 6.74
N LYS A 17 4.15 -9.86 7.31
CA LYS A 17 3.38 -11.11 7.31
C LYS A 17 3.02 -11.59 5.91
N ILE A 18 2.61 -10.67 5.02
CA ILE A 18 2.30 -11.01 3.63
C ILE A 18 3.58 -11.44 2.89
N ALA A 19 4.71 -10.79 3.13
CA ALA A 19 5.98 -11.15 2.50
C ALA A 19 6.48 -12.54 2.94
N GLU A 20 6.30 -12.89 4.22
CA GLU A 20 6.62 -14.20 4.79
C GLU A 20 5.68 -15.30 4.29
N GLY A 21 4.38 -15.04 4.28
CA GLY A 21 3.36 -16.02 3.87
C GLY A 21 3.27 -16.21 2.35
N GLY A 22 3.65 -15.22 1.57
CA GLY A 22 3.62 -15.29 0.11
C GLY A 22 2.22 -15.13 -0.48
N GLU A 23 2.08 -15.59 -1.73
CA GLU A 23 0.94 -15.29 -2.59
C GLU A 23 -0.35 -16.00 -2.19
N GLU A 24 -0.29 -17.33 -2.02
CA GLU A 24 -1.44 -18.12 -1.57
C GLU A 24 -1.96 -17.62 -0.22
N PHE A 25 -1.04 -17.29 0.69
CA PHE A 25 -1.39 -16.69 1.98
C PHE A 25 -2.15 -15.37 1.81
N LEU A 26 -1.67 -14.46 0.95
CA LEU A 26 -2.38 -13.21 0.70
C LEU A 26 -3.78 -13.46 0.14
N ILE A 27 -3.90 -14.32 -0.87
CA ILE A 27 -5.16 -14.60 -1.57
C ILE A 27 -6.18 -15.20 -0.58
N ASP A 28 -5.78 -16.23 0.16
CA ASP A 28 -6.65 -16.94 1.10
C ASP A 28 -7.14 -16.03 2.23
N ARG A 29 -6.24 -15.19 2.75
CA ARG A 29 -6.56 -14.24 3.82
C ARG A 29 -7.39 -13.07 3.30
N ALA A 30 -7.06 -12.52 2.14
CA ALA A 30 -7.82 -11.41 1.56
C ALA A 30 -9.29 -11.78 1.32
N LYS A 31 -9.58 -13.03 0.95
CA LYS A 31 -10.96 -13.54 0.77
C LYS A 31 -11.74 -13.68 2.09
N GLN A 32 -11.07 -13.78 3.24
CA GLN A 32 -11.68 -13.92 4.56
C GLN A 32 -12.01 -12.58 5.24
N ILE A 33 -11.50 -11.45 4.71
CA ILE A 33 -11.84 -10.13 5.22
C ILE A 33 -13.32 -9.85 4.96
N ASP A 34 -13.99 -9.25 5.94
CA ASP A 34 -15.39 -8.82 5.83
C ASP A 34 -15.51 -7.53 5.02
N TRP A 35 -15.32 -7.64 3.71
CA TRP A 35 -15.41 -6.51 2.79
C TRP A 35 -16.82 -5.95 2.62
N GLU A 36 -17.84 -6.73 2.98
CA GLU A 36 -19.25 -6.36 2.87
C GLU A 36 -19.71 -5.47 4.03
N ALA A 37 -19.09 -5.58 5.21
CA ALA A 37 -19.34 -4.66 6.32
C ALA A 37 -19.09 -3.19 5.96
N ALA A 38 -18.23 -2.91 4.97
CA ALA A 38 -17.98 -1.56 4.43
C ALA A 38 -18.82 -1.23 3.17
N GLY A 39 -19.88 -1.99 2.90
CA GLY A 39 -20.79 -1.82 1.79
C GLY A 39 -20.48 -2.71 0.59
N LYS A 40 -19.52 -2.31 -0.26
CA LYS A 40 -19.24 -3.00 -1.53
C LYS A 40 -17.88 -3.71 -1.53
N LYS A 41 -17.90 -4.98 -1.91
CA LYS A 41 -16.70 -5.78 -2.24
C LYS A 41 -15.80 -5.04 -3.24
N PRO A 42 -14.50 -4.89 -2.94
CA PRO A 42 -13.59 -4.19 -3.83
C PRO A 42 -13.40 -4.96 -5.14
N PRO A 43 -13.05 -4.28 -6.25
CA PRO A 43 -12.71 -4.92 -7.51
C PRO A 43 -11.60 -5.98 -7.39
N LEU A 44 -10.71 -5.82 -6.40
CA LEU A 44 -9.63 -6.76 -6.09
C LEU A 44 -10.08 -8.22 -5.97
N LEU A 45 -11.26 -8.47 -5.41
CA LEU A 45 -11.76 -9.83 -5.20
C LEU A 45 -12.37 -10.48 -6.45
N ARG A 46 -12.45 -9.74 -7.55
CA ARG A 46 -12.89 -10.28 -8.85
C ARG A 46 -11.75 -10.96 -9.59
N ASP A 47 -10.52 -10.69 -9.18
CA ASP A 47 -9.33 -11.32 -9.73
C ASP A 47 -9.02 -12.59 -8.93
N GLU A 48 -8.56 -13.63 -9.62
CA GLU A 48 -8.06 -14.84 -8.98
C GLU A 48 -6.67 -14.60 -8.38
N ASN A 49 -5.92 -13.64 -8.94
CA ASN A 49 -4.55 -13.31 -8.56
C ASN A 49 -4.51 -11.95 -7.85
N ILE A 50 -4.66 -11.99 -6.52
CA ILE A 50 -4.57 -10.79 -5.68
C ILE A 50 -3.09 -10.43 -5.47
N ASP A 51 -2.65 -9.31 -6.04
CA ASP A 51 -1.29 -8.80 -5.83
C ASP A 51 -1.19 -7.89 -4.59
N PRO A 52 -0.01 -7.80 -3.95
CA PRO A 52 0.16 -7.04 -2.72
C PRO A 52 -0.05 -5.53 -2.93
N PHE A 53 0.40 -4.95 -4.04
CA PHE A 53 0.25 -3.50 -4.26
C PHE A 53 -1.22 -3.11 -4.37
N SER A 54 -2.00 -3.85 -5.14
CA SER A 54 -3.44 -3.67 -5.24
C SER A 54 -4.17 -3.88 -3.92
N PHE A 55 -3.74 -4.86 -3.11
CA PHE A 55 -4.27 -5.09 -1.77
C PHE A 55 -4.06 -3.88 -0.85
N PHE A 56 -2.81 -3.43 -0.70
CA PHE A 56 -2.49 -2.26 0.13
C PHE A 56 -3.19 -1.00 -0.37
N TYR A 57 -3.18 -0.77 -1.68
CA TYR A 57 -3.89 0.35 -2.29
C TYR A 57 -5.40 0.31 -2.01
N THR A 58 -6.03 -0.88 -2.09
CA THR A 58 -7.46 -1.07 -1.79
C THR A 58 -7.80 -0.80 -0.32
N LEU A 59 -6.93 -1.22 0.61
CA LEU A 59 -7.09 -0.93 2.04
C LEU A 59 -7.01 0.57 2.32
N ALA A 60 -6.07 1.24 1.67
CA ALA A 60 -5.82 2.66 1.82
C ALA A 60 -6.93 3.55 1.23
N GLN A 61 -7.71 3.05 0.26
CA GLN A 61 -8.86 3.78 -0.30
C GLN A 61 -10.04 3.95 0.67
N ARG A 62 -10.03 3.32 1.85
CA ARG A 62 -11.15 3.37 2.83
C ARG A 62 -11.13 4.67 3.63
N ARG A 63 -11.82 5.68 3.09
CA ARG A 63 -11.84 7.05 3.63
C ARG A 63 -12.69 7.25 4.88
N SER A 64 -13.87 6.66 4.98
CA SER A 64 -14.71 6.86 6.17
C SER A 64 -14.15 6.11 7.39
N SER A 65 -14.13 6.76 8.55
CA SER A 65 -13.66 6.15 9.81
C SER A 65 -14.40 4.85 10.13
N ALA A 66 -15.72 4.85 9.96
CA ALA A 66 -16.57 3.67 10.15
C ALA A 66 -16.16 2.47 9.27
N ASN A 67 -15.93 2.68 7.96
CA ASN A 67 -15.55 1.59 7.06
C ASN A 67 -14.11 1.12 7.34
N ARG A 68 -13.21 2.06 7.63
CA ARG A 68 -11.82 1.75 7.95
C ARG A 68 -11.75 0.88 9.20
N LYS A 69 -12.50 1.22 10.25
CA LYS A 69 -12.59 0.47 11.50
C LYS A 69 -13.06 -0.97 11.30
N LEU A 70 -14.11 -1.16 10.51
CA LEU A 70 -14.63 -2.50 10.24
C LEU A 70 -13.62 -3.35 9.46
N ILE A 71 -13.04 -2.80 8.40
CA ILE A 71 -12.10 -3.52 7.54
C ILE A 71 -10.78 -3.80 8.26
N TYR A 72 -10.21 -2.82 8.98
CA TYR A 72 -8.88 -2.97 9.58
C TYR A 72 -8.91 -3.95 10.73
N ARG A 73 -9.97 -3.95 11.55
CA ARG A 73 -10.19 -5.01 12.55
C ARG A 73 -10.33 -6.39 11.93
N SER A 74 -11.01 -6.49 10.78
CA SER A 74 -11.11 -7.76 10.06
C SER A 74 -9.74 -8.21 9.54
N VAL A 75 -8.93 -7.30 8.99
CA VAL A 75 -7.55 -7.56 8.58
C VAL A 75 -6.69 -7.99 9.76
N GLU A 76 -6.75 -7.29 10.89
CA GLU A 76 -6.02 -7.61 12.12
C GLU A 76 -6.28 -9.05 12.56
N ASN A 77 -7.55 -9.46 12.59
CA ASN A 77 -7.94 -10.81 12.97
C ASN A 77 -7.49 -11.86 11.96
N VAL A 78 -7.68 -11.60 10.67
CA VAL A 78 -7.41 -12.56 9.59
C VAL A 78 -5.91 -12.77 9.39
N PHE A 79 -5.12 -11.69 9.43
CA PHE A 79 -3.67 -11.73 9.26
C PHE A 79 -2.92 -11.87 10.60
N ASN A 80 -3.63 -11.82 11.73
CA ASN A 80 -3.05 -11.84 13.08
C ASN A 80 -2.03 -10.70 13.29
N VAL A 81 -2.41 -9.48 12.92
CA VAL A 81 -1.62 -8.25 13.15
C VAL A 81 -1.74 -7.87 14.62
N LYS A 82 -0.59 -7.70 15.30
CA LYS A 82 -0.52 -7.43 16.74
C LYS A 82 -0.63 -5.95 17.06
N HIS A 83 -0.07 -5.09 16.23
CA HIS A 83 -0.28 -3.65 16.37
C HIS A 83 -1.75 -3.36 16.10
N GLN A 84 -2.46 -2.88 17.11
CA GLN A 84 -3.87 -2.54 16.99
C GLN A 84 -4.00 -1.06 16.66
N TYR A 85 -4.89 -0.77 15.73
CA TYR A 85 -5.28 0.60 15.44
C TYR A 85 -6.09 1.17 16.61
N SER A 86 -5.69 2.33 17.16
CA SER A 86 -6.41 2.95 18.28
C SER A 86 -7.72 3.60 17.80
N GLU A 87 -8.70 3.71 18.70
CA GLU A 87 -10.00 4.33 18.40
C GLU A 87 -9.85 5.77 17.87
N GLU A 88 -8.96 6.54 18.50
CA GLU A 88 -8.68 7.94 18.16
C GLU A 88 -8.07 8.10 16.75
N GLN A 89 -7.38 7.07 16.25
CA GLN A 89 -6.79 7.09 14.93
C GLN A 89 -7.81 6.84 13.82
N TYR A 90 -8.89 6.10 14.09
CA TYR A 90 -9.94 5.87 13.09
C TYR A 90 -10.62 7.19 12.74
N ASP A 91 -10.82 8.04 13.73
CA ASP A 91 -11.53 9.32 13.62
C ASP A 91 -10.61 10.50 13.23
N SER A 92 -9.29 10.30 13.22
CA SER A 92 -8.35 11.31 12.75
C SER A 92 -8.44 11.49 11.23
N ASN A 93 -8.87 12.67 10.79
CA ASN A 93 -8.75 13.14 9.41
C ASN A 93 -7.34 13.65 9.07
N ASP A 94 -6.49 13.87 10.07
CA ASP A 94 -5.33 14.74 9.98
C ASP A 94 -4.00 14.04 9.65
N ALA A 95 -4.00 12.72 9.45
CA ALA A 95 -2.73 11.98 9.29
C ALA A 95 -2.71 10.92 8.20
N PHE A 96 -3.81 10.72 7.46
CA PHE A 96 -3.83 9.75 6.39
C PHE A 96 -3.55 10.39 5.04
N VAL A 97 -2.26 10.39 4.66
CA VAL A 97 -1.83 10.61 3.28
C VAL A 97 -2.10 9.33 2.49
N PHE A 98 -3.38 9.00 2.36
CA PHE A 98 -3.84 7.87 1.58
C PHE A 98 -4.03 8.27 0.12
N PRO A 99 -3.87 7.32 -0.80
CA PRO A 99 -4.08 7.55 -2.21
C PRO A 99 -5.45 8.19 -2.48
N THR A 100 -5.44 9.16 -3.38
CA THR A 100 -6.67 9.69 -3.95
C THR A 100 -7.31 8.57 -4.78
N PRO A 101 -8.53 8.10 -4.41
CA PRO A 101 -9.10 6.89 -4.95
C PRO A 101 -9.46 7.09 -6.41
N SER A 102 -8.74 6.42 -7.29
CA SER A 102 -9.33 5.94 -8.53
C SER A 102 -9.74 4.49 -8.29
N PHE A 103 -11.04 4.24 -8.17
CA PHE A 103 -11.60 2.89 -7.95
C PHE A 103 -11.41 1.95 -9.16
N LYS A 104 -10.83 2.43 -10.26
CA LYS A 104 -10.85 1.72 -11.54
C LYS A 104 -9.57 0.98 -11.88
N ILE A 105 -8.45 1.26 -11.23
CA ILE A 105 -7.15 0.76 -11.70
C ILE A 105 -6.40 0.08 -10.56
N LEU A 106 -6.34 -1.24 -10.58
CA LEU A 106 -5.43 -2.07 -9.78
C LEU A 106 -4.03 -2.07 -10.41
N PHE A 107 -3.03 -2.62 -9.75
CA PHE A 107 -1.72 -2.88 -10.36
C PHE A 107 -1.85 -4.11 -11.27
N GLN A 108 -2.38 -3.91 -12.49
CA GLN A 108 -2.59 -4.99 -13.47
C GLN A 108 -1.31 -5.26 -14.27
N GLY A 109 -0.30 -5.83 -13.62
CA GLY A 109 0.99 -6.17 -14.24
C GLY A 109 1.38 -7.63 -14.05
N ASP A 110 2.64 -7.93 -14.36
CA ASP A 110 3.23 -9.23 -14.09
C ASP A 110 3.22 -9.51 -12.57
N PRO A 111 2.54 -10.58 -12.09
CA PRO A 111 2.49 -10.92 -10.67
C PRO A 111 3.87 -11.10 -10.06
N GLN A 112 4.81 -11.74 -10.77
CA GLN A 112 6.15 -12.00 -10.25
C GLN A 112 6.91 -10.68 -10.02
N LEU A 113 6.74 -9.73 -10.94
CA LEU A 113 7.32 -8.40 -10.85
C LEU A 113 6.80 -7.64 -9.63
N LEU A 114 5.49 -7.65 -9.41
CA LEU A 114 4.84 -7.02 -8.25
C LEU A 114 5.29 -7.65 -6.94
N TRP A 115 5.33 -8.98 -6.87
CA TRP A 115 5.79 -9.72 -5.69
C TRP A 115 7.27 -9.49 -5.39
N ASN A 116 8.12 -9.45 -6.41
CA ASN A 116 9.55 -9.18 -6.24
C ASN A 116 9.78 -7.77 -5.68
N LEU A 117 9.13 -6.76 -6.25
CA LEU A 117 9.23 -5.39 -5.75
C LEU A 117 8.72 -5.31 -4.31
N PHE A 118 7.55 -5.91 -4.02
CA PHE A 118 6.95 -5.90 -2.69
C PHE A 118 7.89 -6.50 -1.64
N ARG A 119 8.43 -7.71 -1.88
CA ARG A 119 9.35 -8.36 -0.94
C ARG A 119 10.63 -7.56 -0.73
N SER A 120 11.16 -6.94 -1.79
CA SER A 120 12.32 -6.07 -1.66
C SER A 120 12.01 -4.80 -0.85
N ALA A 121 10.85 -4.17 -1.07
CA ALA A 121 10.43 -2.99 -0.32
C ALA A 121 10.23 -3.28 1.18
N VAL A 122 9.69 -4.46 1.52
CA VAL A 122 9.60 -4.92 2.91
C VAL A 122 10.98 -5.05 3.57
N ARG A 123 12.00 -5.51 2.82
CA ARG A 123 13.38 -5.61 3.33
C ARG A 123 14.08 -4.25 3.44
N GLY A 124 13.65 -3.27 2.65
CA GLY A 124 14.15 -1.90 2.71
C GLY A 124 14.61 -1.37 1.36
N LEU A 125 14.87 -0.06 1.30
CA LEU A 125 15.20 0.67 0.08
C LEU A 125 16.38 0.05 -0.69
N ASP A 126 17.43 -0.35 0.02
CA ASP A 126 18.64 -0.93 -0.58
C ASP A 126 18.45 -2.33 -1.17
N SER A 127 17.35 -3.01 -0.83
CA SER A 127 17.03 -4.33 -1.39
C SER A 127 16.27 -4.25 -2.71
N VAL A 128 15.79 -3.07 -3.10
CA VAL A 128 15.00 -2.88 -4.32
C VAL A 128 15.90 -2.91 -5.54
N ASP A 129 15.60 -3.82 -6.46
CA ASP A 129 16.18 -3.85 -7.80
C ASP A 129 15.47 -2.79 -8.68
N SER A 130 16.27 -1.94 -9.33
CA SER A 130 15.77 -0.88 -10.21
C SER A 130 14.85 -1.44 -11.30
N LYS A 131 15.14 -2.64 -11.83
CA LYS A 131 14.32 -3.27 -12.87
C LYS A 131 12.93 -3.60 -12.37
N HIS A 132 12.80 -4.02 -11.10
CA HIS A 132 11.49 -4.33 -10.52
C HIS A 132 10.69 -3.04 -10.28
N PHE A 133 11.34 -2.01 -9.73
CA PHE A 133 10.69 -0.72 -9.53
C PHE A 133 10.23 -0.10 -10.85
N ASP A 134 11.14 0.04 -11.82
CA ASP A 134 10.85 0.65 -13.11
C ASP A 134 9.82 -0.18 -13.90
N GLY A 135 9.89 -1.50 -13.79
CA GLY A 135 8.89 -2.39 -14.37
C GLY A 135 7.48 -2.13 -13.82
N VAL A 136 7.34 -2.01 -12.49
CA VAL A 136 6.03 -1.72 -11.86
C VAL A 136 5.57 -0.30 -12.18
N PHE A 137 6.47 0.67 -12.20
CA PHE A 137 6.15 2.06 -12.56
C PHE A 137 5.57 2.18 -13.96
N ASN A 138 6.11 1.40 -14.91
CA ASN A 138 5.67 1.38 -16.30
C ASN A 138 4.35 0.62 -16.54
N ILE A 139 3.74 0.00 -15.51
CA ILE A 139 2.40 -0.58 -15.63
C ILE A 139 1.39 0.54 -15.87
N HIS A 140 0.55 0.37 -16.88
CA HIS A 140 -0.47 1.35 -17.25
C HIS A 140 -1.38 1.70 -16.06
N GLY A 141 -1.47 2.99 -15.74
CA GLY A 141 -2.31 3.52 -14.68
C GLY A 141 -1.82 3.26 -13.25
N VAL A 142 -0.55 2.84 -13.08
CA VAL A 142 0.17 2.96 -11.81
C VAL A 142 0.55 4.42 -11.61
N GLY A 143 1.54 4.92 -12.36
CA GLY A 143 2.03 6.29 -12.19
C GLY A 143 2.74 6.52 -10.86
N LYS A 144 3.41 7.68 -10.75
CA LYS A 144 4.36 7.98 -9.67
C LYS A 144 3.72 7.99 -8.29
N ALA A 145 2.64 8.75 -8.13
CA ALA A 145 1.98 8.93 -6.84
C ALA A 145 1.47 7.61 -6.26
N LYS A 146 0.78 6.80 -7.07
CA LYS A 146 0.22 5.51 -6.62
C LYS A 146 1.30 4.51 -6.20
N LEU A 147 2.37 4.39 -6.99
CA LEU A 147 3.48 3.49 -6.67
C LEU A 147 4.15 3.91 -5.35
N THR A 148 4.56 5.16 -5.26
CA THR A 148 5.33 5.67 -4.12
C THR A 148 4.50 5.76 -2.84
N GLN A 149 3.21 6.11 -2.91
CA GLN A 149 2.30 6.01 -1.77
C GLN A 149 2.12 4.57 -1.30
N THR A 150 2.03 3.61 -2.22
CA THR A 150 1.89 2.19 -1.83
C THR A 150 3.18 1.66 -1.20
N LEU A 151 4.36 2.04 -1.74
CA LEU A 151 5.65 1.74 -1.13
C LEU A 151 5.78 2.36 0.28
N PHE A 152 5.28 3.58 0.47
CA PHE A 152 5.24 4.22 1.78
C PHE A 152 4.36 3.47 2.78
N LEU A 153 3.23 2.91 2.35
CA LEU A 153 2.42 2.04 3.20
C LEU A 153 3.18 0.76 3.57
N ILE A 154 3.89 0.15 2.60
CA ILE A 154 4.63 -1.08 2.80
C ILE A 154 5.79 -0.88 3.79
N ASN A 155 6.52 0.23 3.68
CA ASN A 155 7.64 0.54 4.55
C ASN A 155 7.85 2.07 4.66
N SER A 156 7.16 2.69 5.61
CA SER A 156 7.18 4.14 5.77
C SER A 156 8.51 4.70 6.28
N SER A 157 9.40 3.85 6.78
CA SER A 157 10.70 4.25 7.35
C SER A 157 11.78 4.44 6.30
N GLN A 158 11.54 3.97 5.08
CA GLN A 158 12.53 3.89 4.00
C GLN A 158 12.03 4.48 2.68
N PHE A 159 10.73 4.59 2.49
CA PHE A 159 10.11 5.14 1.29
C PHE A 159 9.44 6.46 1.65
N LEU A 160 9.31 7.34 0.67
CA LEU A 160 8.58 8.60 0.81
C LEU A 160 7.63 8.74 -0.40
N PRO A 161 6.37 9.19 -0.22
CA PRO A 161 5.45 9.32 -1.34
C PRO A 161 5.86 10.49 -2.24
N CYS A 162 5.63 10.39 -3.55
CA CYS A 162 5.86 11.47 -4.51
C CYS A 162 4.52 11.87 -5.13
N ASP A 163 3.79 12.76 -4.47
CA ASP A 163 2.48 13.25 -4.92
C ASP A 163 2.40 14.78 -4.99
N ASP A 164 1.28 15.30 -5.52
CA ASP A 164 1.07 16.74 -5.69
C ASP A 164 1.08 17.53 -4.38
N LYS A 165 0.81 16.89 -3.23
CA LYS A 165 0.87 17.57 -1.94
C LYS A 165 2.31 17.80 -1.50
N LEU A 166 3.23 16.94 -1.92
CA LEU A 166 4.66 17.11 -1.65
C LEU A 166 5.33 18.03 -2.66
N LYS A 167 4.79 18.20 -3.87
CA LYS A 167 5.29 19.19 -4.85
C LYS A 167 5.38 20.62 -4.31
N THR A 168 4.58 20.98 -3.30
CA THR A 168 4.65 22.33 -2.69
C THR A 168 5.85 22.52 -1.77
N PHE A 169 6.54 21.43 -1.40
CA PHE A 169 7.65 21.43 -0.45
C PHE A 169 8.96 20.94 -1.06
N VAL A 170 8.90 20.17 -2.16
CA VAL A 170 10.06 19.59 -2.84
C VAL A 170 9.91 19.61 -4.36
N ASP A 171 11.03 19.74 -5.06
CA ASP A 171 11.08 19.60 -6.53
C ASP A 171 11.05 18.11 -6.89
N LEU A 172 9.87 17.60 -7.22
CA LEU A 172 9.72 16.23 -7.72
C LEU A 172 10.10 16.16 -9.20
N PRO A 173 10.84 15.13 -9.64
CA PRO A 173 11.12 14.92 -11.06
C PRO A 173 9.81 14.76 -11.85
N PRO A 174 9.76 15.23 -13.10
CA PRO A 174 8.61 15.03 -13.96
C PRO A 174 8.43 13.54 -14.28
N ASP A 175 7.22 13.14 -14.68
CA ASP A 175 6.87 11.72 -14.79
C ASP A 175 7.66 10.97 -15.89
N ASP A 176 8.11 11.67 -16.92
CA ASP A 176 8.95 11.16 -18.01
C ASP A 176 10.41 10.95 -17.60
N GLU A 177 10.86 11.61 -16.54
CA GLU A 177 12.19 11.42 -15.95
C GLU A 177 12.17 10.52 -14.70
N PHE A 178 10.97 10.15 -14.22
CA PHE A 178 10.82 9.36 -13.00
C PHE A 178 11.20 7.90 -13.21
N ASN A 179 12.19 7.45 -12.44
CA ASN A 179 12.66 6.07 -12.37
C ASN A 179 13.26 5.79 -10.98
N TRP A 180 13.73 4.57 -10.77
CA TRP A 180 14.33 4.17 -9.50
C TRP A 180 15.51 5.06 -9.07
N LYS A 181 16.38 5.42 -10.02
CA LYS A 181 17.55 6.26 -9.72
C LYS A 181 17.12 7.63 -9.22
N SER A 182 16.22 8.31 -9.95
CA SER A 182 15.70 9.62 -9.53
C SER A 182 14.94 9.55 -8.21
N TYR A 183 14.27 8.44 -7.93
CA TYR A 183 13.54 8.25 -6.68
C TYR A 183 14.48 8.05 -5.48
N ARG A 184 15.57 7.30 -5.65
CA ARG A 184 16.53 7.00 -4.57
C ARG A 184 17.44 8.19 -4.24
N GLU A 185 17.68 9.07 -5.22
CA GLU A 185 18.48 10.28 -5.03
C GLU A 185 17.72 11.41 -4.31
N TRP A 186 16.40 11.24 -4.13
CA TRP A 186 15.52 12.14 -3.41
C TRP A 186 15.32 11.68 -1.95
#